data_AF-A0A7H0Y6G0-F1
#
_entry.id   AF-A0A7H0Y6G0-F1
#
_cell.length_a   1.000
_cell.length_b   1.000
_cell.length_c   1.000
_cell.angle_alpha   90.00
_cell.angle_beta   90.00
_cell.angle_gamma   90.00
#
_symmetry.space_group_name_H-M   'P 1'
#
loop_
_entity.id
_entity.type
_entity.pdbx_description
1 polymer ?
#
loop_
_entity_poly.entity_id
_entity_poly.type
_entity_poly.pdbx_seq_one_letter_code
_entity_poly.pdbx_strand_id
1 'polypeptide(L)'
;MREWVEKARQGDAEAFGQLMLHFRGMAYAVSYDMLKDVHLAEDAVQDAFIEAYQNLEKLQNPSAFPGWFKTIVVRQCQRMLRRKHHSMLPLDEAVQVSGGVPGLAEIAERKEESHVLQQSVKALSAKLRVPLRLFYFYGYSLQEISDYLGTPVPTLKKRLHDARRKLKGTLPVADLVSVFNHLYEGGQNMLHIVNGDVVGDMLKQGVVQGDVLVWREVYPAGPIFANPAGTEERALRTRVLEETMGIPASEYITGCEEQEQKLREFINYDEVVLWFEHDLFDQSMLAYLLHWFKRQKLGRTKLSLLCIGEFPGIERFHGLGQLTPAQLQTLSGTWRTIGRQEMELGSELWQAYASPDPVQMADLLENKKTELAASGLPFAYEAFTAHLKRLPSERNGLGIVEQTTLQAVRNGVDTPLELFRQVTEVLHVLGMGDLEYWKVIRALVQGEHPLLIIDGAEAGLDFRQIPEFLNRPVILTELGNEVLIGSADRIAVQGIDEWFGGLHLQGHEVSWRWDDLAGGLVRH
;
A
#
# COMPACT_ATOMS: atom_id res chain seq x y z
N MET A 1 4.27 18.35 1.01
CA MET A 1 5.37 19.36 0.94
C MET A 1 4.89 20.81 1.04
N ARG A 2 4.25 21.42 0.02
CA ARG A 2 3.94 22.88 0.01
C ARG A 2 3.21 23.36 1.26
N GLU A 3 2.16 22.65 1.66
CA GLU A 3 1.38 22.94 2.85
C GLU A 3 2.23 22.92 4.13
N TRP A 4 3.17 21.98 4.28
CA TRP A 4 4.09 21.94 5.43
C TRP A 4 4.99 23.19 5.48
N VAL A 5 5.41 23.72 4.33
CA VAL A 5 6.16 24.98 4.28
C VAL A 5 5.28 26.16 4.68
N GLU A 6 4.02 26.20 4.23
CA GLU A 6 3.07 27.27 4.57
C GLU A 6 2.63 27.24 6.04
N LYS A 7 2.46 26.05 6.65
CA LYS A 7 2.22 25.86 8.08
C LYS A 7 3.45 26.17 8.93
N ALA A 8 4.63 25.65 8.58
CA ALA A 8 5.87 25.91 9.33
C ALA A 8 6.27 27.39 9.31
N ARG A 9 5.92 28.16 8.26
CA ARG A 9 6.04 29.63 8.23
C ARG A 9 5.17 30.36 9.26
N GLN A 10 4.14 29.71 9.79
CA GLN A 10 3.23 30.25 10.82
C GLN A 10 3.63 29.83 12.24
N GLY A 11 4.75 29.11 12.40
CA GLY A 11 5.23 28.62 13.70
C GLY A 11 4.86 27.17 14.03
N ASP A 12 4.25 26.43 13.09
CA ASP A 12 3.95 25.01 13.25
C ASP A 12 5.25 24.17 13.30
N ALA A 13 5.57 23.68 14.50
CA ALA A 13 6.76 22.86 14.75
C ALA A 13 6.63 21.43 14.20
N GLU A 14 5.42 20.89 14.08
CA GLU A 14 5.19 19.54 13.53
C GLU A 14 5.36 19.55 12.01
N ALA A 15 4.79 20.55 11.32
CA ALA A 15 5.03 20.80 9.91
C ALA A 15 6.52 21.02 9.60
N PHE A 16 7.27 21.69 10.49
CA PHE A 16 8.73 21.78 10.35
C PHE A 16 9.43 20.44 10.61
N GLY A 17 8.93 19.62 11.55
CA GLY A 17 9.39 18.25 11.76
C GLY A 17 9.28 17.38 10.50
N GLN A 18 8.16 17.47 9.78
CA GLN A 18 7.96 16.76 8.51
C GLN A 18 8.95 17.23 7.43
N LEU A 19 9.20 18.54 7.32
CA LEU A 19 10.26 19.07 6.44
C LEU A 19 11.66 18.56 6.85
N MET A 20 11.94 18.46 8.14
CA MET A 20 13.22 17.95 8.63
C MET A 20 13.41 16.47 8.28
N LEU A 21 12.42 15.62 8.55
CA LEU A 21 12.45 14.19 8.20
C LEU A 21 12.66 14.00 6.69
N HIS A 22 11.86 14.70 5.87
CA HIS A 22 11.91 14.60 4.41
C HIS A 22 13.27 15.05 3.82
N PHE A 23 13.80 16.21 4.23
CA PHE A 23 15.02 16.76 3.62
C PHE A 23 16.34 16.32 4.28
N ARG A 24 16.33 15.65 5.45
CA ARG A 24 17.57 15.27 6.16
C ARG A 24 18.49 14.38 5.33
N GLY A 25 17.96 13.38 4.63
CA GLY A 25 18.75 12.53 3.74
C GLY A 25 19.36 13.33 2.58
N MET A 26 18.59 14.24 1.98
CA MET A 26 19.07 15.12 0.90
C MET A 26 20.20 16.05 1.34
N ALA A 27 20.06 16.64 2.53
CA ALA A 27 21.05 17.50 3.13
C ALA A 27 22.34 16.72 3.46
N TYR A 28 22.22 15.60 4.18
CA TYR A 28 23.36 14.76 4.56
C TYR A 28 24.13 14.22 3.36
N ALA A 29 23.45 13.78 2.30
CA ALA A 29 24.09 13.30 1.07
C ALA A 29 24.97 14.37 0.40
N VAL A 30 24.56 15.65 0.45
CA VAL A 30 25.35 16.79 -0.06
C VAL A 30 26.46 17.17 0.93
N SER A 31 26.15 17.27 2.22
CA SER A 31 27.13 17.65 3.25
C SER A 31 28.30 16.68 3.32
N TYR A 32 28.01 15.37 3.37
CA TYR A 32 29.03 14.33 3.33
C TYR A 32 29.80 14.34 1.99
N ASP A 33 29.16 14.75 0.89
CA ASP A 33 29.88 14.88 -0.38
C ASP A 33 30.89 16.04 -0.40
N MET A 34 30.60 17.13 0.32
CA MET A 34 31.48 18.29 0.43
C MET A 34 32.55 18.14 1.53
N LEU A 35 32.22 17.51 2.67
CA LEU A 35 33.05 17.52 3.88
C LEU A 35 33.91 16.27 4.06
N LYS A 36 33.52 15.12 3.48
CA LYS A 36 34.22 13.81 3.60
C LYS A 36 34.43 13.31 5.02
N ASP A 37 33.55 13.74 5.92
CA ASP A 37 33.65 13.63 7.37
C ASP A 37 32.23 13.43 7.88
N VAL A 38 31.99 12.44 8.75
CA VAL A 38 30.62 12.07 9.18
C VAL A 38 30.07 13.13 10.13
N HIS A 39 30.81 13.44 11.18
CA HIS A 39 30.36 14.38 12.21
C HIS A 39 30.18 15.78 11.65
N LEU A 40 31.13 16.30 10.87
CA LEU A 40 30.95 17.60 10.21
C LEU A 40 29.77 17.60 9.23
N ALA A 41 29.44 16.47 8.60
CA ALA A 41 28.27 16.38 7.74
C ALA A 41 26.95 16.39 8.52
N GLU A 42 26.90 15.78 9.70
CA GLU A 42 25.74 15.85 10.60
C GLU A 42 25.59 17.26 11.21
N ASP A 43 26.68 17.84 11.71
CA ASP A 43 26.73 19.22 12.22
C ASP A 43 26.24 20.21 11.15
N ALA A 44 26.72 20.08 9.90
CA ALA A 44 26.32 20.97 8.81
C ALA A 44 24.84 20.83 8.43
N VAL A 45 24.22 19.68 8.67
CA VAL A 45 22.78 19.46 8.48
C VAL A 45 21.99 20.07 9.64
N GLN A 46 22.46 19.94 10.88
CA GLN A 46 21.84 20.58 12.05
C GLN A 46 21.91 22.11 11.96
N ASP A 47 23.09 22.69 11.72
CA ASP A 47 23.30 24.13 11.49
C ASP A 47 22.38 24.64 10.35
N ALA A 48 22.19 23.84 9.30
CA ALA A 48 21.33 24.21 8.18
C ALA A 48 19.83 24.18 8.52
N PHE A 49 19.35 23.19 9.28
CA PHE A 49 17.96 23.17 9.73
C PHE A 49 17.66 24.28 10.74
N ILE A 50 18.59 24.59 11.65
CA ILE A 50 18.47 25.70 12.60
C ILE A 50 18.39 27.04 11.83
N GLU A 51 19.29 27.27 10.86
CA GLU A 51 19.25 28.48 10.04
C GLU A 51 18.02 28.54 9.13
N ALA A 52 17.52 27.40 8.63
CA ALA A 52 16.28 27.32 7.87
C ALA A 52 15.07 27.72 8.72
N TYR A 53 14.92 27.16 9.92
CA TYR A 53 13.85 27.50 10.87
C TYR A 53 13.82 29.01 11.15
N GLN A 54 14.98 29.59 11.51
CA GLN A 54 15.16 31.02 11.82
C GLN A 54 14.91 31.99 10.65
N ASN A 55 14.76 31.49 9.41
CA ASN A 55 14.60 32.32 8.22
C ASN A 55 13.42 31.89 7.32
N LEU A 56 12.63 30.90 7.75
CA LEU A 56 11.57 30.31 6.93
C LEU A 56 10.46 31.31 6.58
N GLU A 57 10.13 32.21 7.52
CA GLU A 57 9.22 33.34 7.33
C GLU A 57 9.56 34.16 6.05
N LYS A 58 10.85 34.28 5.70
CA LYS A 58 11.40 35.14 4.64
C LYS A 58 11.30 34.50 3.26
N LEU A 59 10.96 33.21 3.18
CA LEU A 59 10.79 32.47 1.93
C LEU A 59 9.47 32.85 1.25
N GLN A 60 9.53 33.79 0.31
CA GLN A 60 8.34 34.33 -0.37
C GLN A 60 7.56 33.29 -1.21
N ASN A 61 8.25 32.30 -1.79
CA ASN A 61 7.65 31.22 -2.56
C ASN A 61 7.91 29.86 -1.88
N PRO A 62 6.90 29.22 -1.28
CA PRO A 62 7.02 27.91 -0.64
C PRO A 62 7.61 26.82 -1.55
N SER A 63 7.28 26.83 -2.86
CA SER A 63 7.80 25.86 -3.83
C SER A 63 9.29 26.01 -4.12
N ALA A 64 9.91 27.13 -3.72
CA ALA A 64 11.36 27.32 -3.82
C ALA A 64 12.14 26.71 -2.63
N PHE A 65 11.47 26.14 -1.62
CA PHE A 65 12.09 25.58 -0.43
C PHE A 65 13.25 24.60 -0.72
N PRO A 66 13.15 23.61 -1.65
CA PRO A 66 14.21 22.63 -1.86
C PRO A 66 15.55 23.27 -2.28
N GLY A 67 15.52 24.14 -3.29
CA GLY A 67 16.71 24.85 -3.78
C GLY A 67 17.23 25.91 -2.81
N TRP A 68 16.33 26.56 -2.07
CA TRP A 68 16.68 27.50 -1.00
C TRP A 68 17.40 26.77 0.15
N PHE A 69 16.84 25.66 0.63
CA PHE A 69 17.41 24.88 1.72
C PHE A 69 18.76 24.26 1.33
N LYS A 70 18.91 23.71 0.11
CA LYS A 70 20.23 23.31 -0.42
C LYS A 70 21.26 24.44 -0.34
N THR A 71 20.85 25.69 -0.62
CA THR A 71 21.77 26.84 -0.59
C THR A 71 22.27 27.12 0.84
N ILE A 72 21.42 26.92 1.85
CA ILE A 72 21.78 26.95 3.28
C ILE A 72 22.79 25.84 3.60
N VAL A 73 22.47 24.58 3.25
CA VAL A 73 23.33 23.39 3.47
C VAL A 73 24.72 23.59 2.86
N VAL A 74 24.80 24.00 1.59
CA VAL A 74 26.07 24.26 0.88
C VAL A 74 26.87 25.38 1.55
N ARG A 75 26.21 26.44 2.05
CA ARG A 75 26.86 27.55 2.77
C ARG A 75 27.47 27.11 4.10
N GLN A 76 26.77 26.28 4.88
CA GLN A 76 27.29 25.74 6.15
C GLN A 76 28.48 24.79 5.91
N CYS A 77 28.41 23.93 4.89
CA CYS A 77 29.55 23.11 4.47
C CYS A 77 30.77 23.96 4.11
N GLN A 78 30.60 25.03 3.32
CA GLN A 78 31.70 25.96 3.01
C GLN A 78 32.24 26.71 4.24
N ARG A 79 31.39 27.07 5.20
CA ARG A 79 31.79 27.71 6.48
C ARG A 79 32.67 26.77 7.31
N MET A 80 32.32 25.48 7.37
CA MET A 80 33.12 24.45 8.04
C MET A 80 34.44 24.15 7.31
N LEU A 81 34.42 24.04 5.97
CA LEU A 81 35.65 23.89 5.18
C LEU A 81 36.61 25.08 5.39
N ARG A 82 36.10 26.32 5.38
CA ARG A 82 36.92 27.52 5.69
C ARG A 82 37.52 27.46 7.10
N ARG A 83 36.77 27.01 8.11
CA ARG A 83 37.27 26.81 9.49
C ARG A 83 38.36 25.74 9.55
N LYS A 84 38.12 24.55 8.97
CA LYS A 84 39.09 23.42 8.94
C LYS A 84 40.41 23.83 8.27
N HIS A 85 40.35 24.66 7.23
CA HIS A 85 41.53 25.16 6.51
C HIS A 85 42.37 26.21 7.29
N HIS A 86 41.86 26.76 8.40
CA HIS A 86 42.61 27.66 9.30
C HIS A 86 43.23 26.94 10.51
N SER A 87 43.07 25.62 10.63
CA SER A 87 43.28 24.88 11.89
C SER A 87 44.32 23.76 11.83
N MET A 88 45.23 23.75 10.84
CA MET A 88 46.20 22.66 10.67
C MET A 88 47.65 23.16 10.49
N LEU A 89 48.48 22.86 11.49
CA LEU A 89 49.91 22.59 11.35
C LEU A 89 50.12 21.10 11.71
N PRO A 90 51.15 20.41 11.17
CA PRO A 90 51.17 18.94 11.07
C PRO A 90 51.87 18.20 12.21
N LEU A 91 51.55 16.91 12.37
CA LEU A 91 52.39 15.87 12.96
C LEU A 91 51.97 14.47 12.40
N ASP A 92 52.85 13.48 12.45
CA ASP A 92 52.82 12.28 11.59
C ASP A 92 52.41 10.92 12.26
N GLU A 93 51.96 10.01 11.40
CA GLU A 93 52.05 8.52 11.37
C GLU A 93 51.58 7.56 12.53
N ALA A 94 50.45 6.88 12.26
CA ALA A 94 50.34 5.42 11.96
C ALA A 94 50.10 4.29 13.02
N VAL A 95 49.62 3.12 12.51
CA VAL A 95 49.56 1.73 13.05
C VAL A 95 48.44 1.36 14.08
N GLN A 96 47.27 0.80 13.65
CA GLN A 96 46.82 -0.64 13.65
C GLN A 96 46.08 -1.08 14.97
N VAL A 97 45.52 -2.27 15.31
CA VAL A 97 45.56 -3.73 14.94
C VAL A 97 44.12 -4.40 15.09
N SER A 98 43.99 -5.73 14.90
CA SER A 98 42.81 -6.66 14.93
C SER A 98 42.06 -6.83 16.29
N GLY A 99 40.91 -7.53 16.45
CA GLY A 99 40.08 -8.44 15.60
C GLY A 99 38.66 -8.65 16.25
N GLY A 100 37.80 -9.66 16.04
CA GLY A 100 37.77 -10.89 15.21
C GLY A 100 37.49 -12.18 16.05
N VAL A 101 36.68 -13.21 15.69
CA VAL A 101 35.71 -13.51 14.59
C VAL A 101 34.81 -14.73 15.00
N PRO A 102 33.59 -14.94 14.45
CA PRO A 102 33.28 -16.27 13.84
C PRO A 102 32.57 -16.19 12.47
N GLY A 103 32.71 -17.24 11.63
CA GLY A 103 32.05 -17.33 10.30
C GLY A 103 32.91 -16.86 9.11
N LEU A 104 34.15 -17.35 9.01
CA LEU A 104 35.22 -16.70 8.23
C LEU A 104 35.12 -16.66 6.69
N ALA A 105 34.25 -17.44 6.04
CA ALA A 105 34.15 -17.49 4.58
C ALA A 105 33.24 -16.37 4.02
N GLU A 106 31.92 -16.53 4.10
CA GLU A 106 30.95 -15.56 3.56
C GLU A 106 31.09 -14.15 4.16
N ILE A 107 31.56 -14.02 5.41
CA ILE A 107 31.74 -12.72 6.06
C ILE A 107 32.99 -12.00 5.50
N ALA A 108 33.94 -12.71 4.91
CA ALA A 108 35.06 -12.09 4.20
C ALA A 108 34.60 -11.57 2.82
N GLU A 109 33.96 -12.40 2.00
CA GLU A 109 33.43 -12.01 0.67
C GLU A 109 32.49 -10.81 0.78
N ARG A 110 31.43 -10.88 1.59
CA ARG A 110 30.46 -9.79 1.74
C ARG A 110 31.06 -8.50 2.30
N LYS A 111 32.18 -8.56 3.04
CA LYS A 111 32.91 -7.37 3.49
C LYS A 111 33.78 -6.78 2.39
N GLU A 112 34.47 -7.62 1.61
CA GLU A 112 35.29 -7.16 0.48
C GLU A 112 34.41 -6.59 -0.63
N GLU A 113 33.30 -7.24 -0.98
CA GLU A 113 32.26 -6.73 -1.89
C GLU A 113 31.74 -5.35 -1.47
N SER A 114 31.30 -5.22 -0.21
CA SER A 114 30.79 -3.96 0.35
C SER A 114 31.86 -2.86 0.37
N HIS A 115 33.11 -3.23 0.65
CA HIS A 115 34.26 -2.34 0.62
C HIS A 115 34.59 -1.85 -0.80
N VAL A 116 34.68 -2.76 -1.78
CA VAL A 116 34.93 -2.43 -3.20
C VAL A 116 33.76 -1.64 -3.81
N LEU A 117 32.51 -1.92 -3.40
CA LEU A 117 31.34 -1.12 -3.78
C LEU A 117 31.44 0.30 -3.20
N GLN A 118 31.73 0.46 -1.90
CA GLN A 118 31.91 1.77 -1.29
C GLN A 118 33.07 2.55 -1.91
N GLN A 119 34.20 1.89 -2.23
CA GLN A 119 35.31 2.50 -2.96
C GLN A 119 34.93 2.90 -4.39
N SER A 120 34.21 2.05 -5.13
CA SER A 120 33.75 2.34 -6.50
C SER A 120 32.77 3.52 -6.52
N VAL A 121 31.82 3.57 -5.58
CA VAL A 121 30.92 4.71 -5.39
C VAL A 121 31.71 5.96 -4.96
N LYS A 122 32.74 5.83 -4.10
CA LYS A 122 33.64 6.93 -3.72
C LYS A 122 34.48 7.44 -4.91
N ALA A 123 34.82 6.59 -5.89
CA ALA A 123 35.53 6.97 -7.11
C ALA A 123 34.65 7.72 -8.14
N LEU A 124 33.32 7.64 -8.04
CA LEU A 124 32.42 8.47 -8.86
C LEU A 124 32.58 9.96 -8.53
N SER A 125 32.56 10.81 -9.56
CA SER A 125 32.56 12.27 -9.37
C SER A 125 31.26 12.74 -8.72
N ALA A 126 31.31 13.86 -7.97
CA ALA A 126 30.16 14.43 -7.24
C ALA A 126 28.86 14.51 -8.08
N LYS A 127 28.99 14.93 -9.35
CA LYS A 127 27.88 15.05 -10.32
C LYS A 127 27.17 13.73 -10.64
N LEU A 128 27.80 12.58 -10.35
CA LEU A 128 27.25 11.23 -10.52
C LEU A 128 26.91 10.62 -9.15
N ARG A 129 27.83 10.73 -8.19
CA ARG A 129 27.75 10.17 -6.83
C ARG A 129 26.60 10.73 -6.00
N VAL A 130 26.33 12.03 -6.06
CA VAL A 130 25.25 12.65 -5.26
C VAL A 130 23.87 12.23 -5.78
N PRO A 131 23.51 12.37 -7.07
CA PRO A 131 22.27 11.80 -7.59
C PRO A 131 22.12 10.30 -7.31
N LEU A 132 23.21 9.52 -7.47
CA LEU A 132 23.21 8.08 -7.18
C LEU A 132 22.89 7.80 -5.72
N ARG A 133 23.47 8.54 -4.75
CA ARG A 133 23.12 8.36 -3.33
C ARG A 133 21.69 8.79 -3.03
N LEU A 134 21.23 9.93 -3.54
CA LEU A 134 19.87 10.40 -3.29
C LEU A 134 18.81 9.39 -3.78
N PHE A 135 18.99 8.87 -5.00
CA PHE A 135 18.06 7.92 -5.60
C PHE A 135 18.19 6.51 -4.98
N TYR A 136 19.41 5.96 -4.91
CA TYR A 136 19.64 4.56 -4.55
C TYR A 136 19.97 4.28 -3.06
N PHE A 137 20.14 5.30 -2.22
CA PHE A 137 20.47 5.13 -0.79
C PHE A 137 19.53 5.89 0.16
N TYR A 138 18.69 6.79 -0.38
CA TYR A 138 17.71 7.57 0.40
C TYR A 138 16.30 7.56 -0.23
N GLY A 139 16.08 6.82 -1.33
CA GLY A 139 14.76 6.58 -1.91
C GLY A 139 14.08 7.76 -2.62
N TYR A 140 14.77 8.89 -2.81
CA TYR A 140 14.14 10.08 -3.39
C TYR A 140 13.85 9.93 -4.89
N SER A 141 12.67 10.40 -5.31
CA SER A 141 12.26 10.45 -6.71
C SER A 141 13.14 11.38 -7.53
N LEU A 142 13.13 11.19 -8.85
CA LEU A 142 13.87 12.06 -9.77
C LEU A 142 13.40 13.53 -9.72
N GLN A 143 12.15 13.77 -9.33
CA GLN A 143 11.59 15.12 -9.26
C GLN A 143 12.08 15.85 -8.00
N GLU A 144 12.02 15.22 -6.82
CA GLU A 144 12.58 15.76 -5.58
C GLU A 144 14.08 16.03 -5.71
N ILE A 145 14.82 15.11 -6.34
CA ILE A 145 16.25 15.28 -6.65
C ILE A 145 16.45 16.43 -7.66
N SER A 146 15.55 16.63 -8.62
CA SER A 146 15.60 17.74 -9.59
C SER A 146 15.45 19.08 -8.89
N ASP A 147 14.44 19.21 -8.05
CA ASP A 147 14.07 20.46 -7.38
C ASP A 147 15.05 20.81 -6.26
N TYR A 148 15.51 19.82 -5.49
CA TYR A 148 16.57 20.00 -4.51
C TYR A 148 17.92 20.31 -5.17
N LEU A 149 18.39 19.50 -6.14
CA LEU A 149 19.71 19.75 -6.75
C LEU A 149 19.73 20.89 -7.76
N GLY A 150 18.59 21.38 -8.25
CA GLY A 150 18.53 22.31 -9.39
C GLY A 150 19.13 21.68 -10.66
N THR A 151 18.78 20.43 -10.95
CA THR A 151 19.23 19.71 -12.16
C THR A 151 18.04 19.04 -12.83
N PRO A 152 17.68 19.39 -14.08
CA PRO A 152 16.52 18.83 -14.76
C PRO A 152 16.51 17.30 -14.81
N VAL A 153 15.34 16.69 -14.62
CA VAL A 153 15.10 15.23 -14.63
C VAL A 153 15.81 14.49 -15.79
N PRO A 154 15.79 14.94 -17.06
CA PRO A 154 16.52 14.25 -18.14
C PRO A 154 18.04 14.20 -17.92
N THR A 155 18.61 15.24 -17.31
CA THR A 155 20.03 15.29 -16.95
C THR A 155 20.32 14.40 -15.73
N LEU A 156 19.38 14.23 -14.80
CA LEU A 156 19.50 13.24 -13.73
C LEU A 156 19.43 11.81 -14.26
N LYS A 157 18.45 11.48 -15.11
CA LYS A 157 18.37 10.16 -15.78
C LYS A 157 19.69 9.81 -16.49
N LYS A 158 20.29 10.77 -17.22
CA LYS A 158 21.61 10.61 -17.83
C LYS A 158 22.74 10.45 -16.80
N ARG A 159 22.78 11.26 -15.74
CA ARG A 159 23.81 11.13 -14.67
C ARG A 159 23.73 9.77 -13.95
N LEU A 160 22.54 9.25 -13.68
CA LEU A 160 22.36 7.92 -13.08
C LEU A 160 22.80 6.81 -14.05
N HIS A 161 22.43 6.90 -15.33
CA HIS A 161 22.92 6.00 -16.36
C HIS A 161 24.47 6.01 -16.45
N ASP A 162 25.08 7.20 -16.52
CA ASP A 162 26.53 7.35 -16.63
C ASP A 162 27.26 6.93 -15.33
N ALA A 163 26.61 7.03 -14.16
CA ALA A 163 27.08 6.47 -12.91
C ALA A 163 27.09 4.93 -12.96
N ARG A 164 25.96 4.31 -13.32
CA ARG A 164 25.85 2.84 -13.51
C ARG A 164 26.88 2.35 -14.53
N ARG A 165 27.06 3.05 -15.65
CA ARG A 165 28.04 2.68 -16.70
C ARG A 165 29.49 2.79 -16.24
N LYS A 166 29.80 3.69 -15.30
CA LYS A 166 31.15 3.79 -14.69
C LYS A 166 31.40 2.71 -13.66
N LEU A 167 30.44 2.45 -12.77
CA LEU A 167 30.52 1.31 -11.84
C LEU A 167 30.66 -0.02 -12.62
N LYS A 168 29.98 -0.14 -13.78
CA LYS A 168 30.08 -1.29 -14.68
C LYS A 168 31.49 -1.57 -15.24
N GLY A 169 32.44 -0.65 -15.09
CA GLY A 169 33.84 -0.81 -15.48
C GLY A 169 34.85 -0.97 -14.34
N THR A 170 34.42 -0.94 -13.07
CA THR A 170 35.32 -1.03 -11.89
C THR A 170 35.02 -2.21 -10.96
N LEU A 171 33.95 -2.95 -11.23
CA LEU A 171 33.52 -4.16 -10.54
C LEU A 171 33.34 -5.27 -11.60
N PRO A 172 33.45 -6.57 -11.24
CA PRO A 172 33.13 -7.66 -12.15
C PRO A 172 31.67 -7.58 -12.60
N VAL A 173 31.40 -7.83 -13.89
CA VAL A 173 30.04 -7.64 -14.46
C VAL A 173 29.01 -8.57 -13.80
N ALA A 174 29.44 -9.76 -13.34
CA ALA A 174 28.63 -10.64 -12.53
C ALA A 174 28.25 -9.98 -11.18
N ASP A 175 29.21 -9.42 -10.45
CA ASP A 175 29.00 -8.82 -9.13
C ASP A 175 28.17 -7.52 -9.19
N LEU A 176 28.30 -6.74 -10.26
CA LEU A 176 27.42 -5.60 -10.49
C LEU A 176 25.98 -6.03 -10.66
N VAL A 177 25.72 -7.04 -11.49
CA VAL A 177 24.35 -7.51 -11.71
C VAL A 177 23.85 -8.25 -10.48
N SER A 178 24.66 -9.08 -9.82
CA SER A 178 24.23 -9.78 -8.60
C SER A 178 23.94 -8.80 -7.45
N VAL A 179 24.80 -7.80 -7.20
CA VAL A 179 24.62 -6.82 -6.11
C VAL A 179 23.50 -5.83 -6.42
N PHE A 180 23.39 -5.29 -7.65
CA PHE A 180 22.27 -4.41 -7.96
C PHE A 180 20.94 -5.19 -8.01
N ASN A 181 20.91 -6.43 -8.49
CA ASN A 181 19.69 -7.24 -8.45
C ASN A 181 19.35 -7.74 -7.03
N HIS A 182 20.34 -8.01 -6.16
CA HIS A 182 20.10 -8.24 -4.73
C HIS A 182 19.57 -7.02 -3.98
N LEU A 183 19.75 -5.81 -4.53
CA LEU A 183 19.29 -4.55 -3.95
C LEU A 183 17.99 -4.01 -4.61
N TYR A 184 17.65 -4.42 -5.83
CA TYR A 184 16.55 -3.82 -6.62
C TYR A 184 15.67 -4.78 -7.45
N GLU A 185 16.12 -5.99 -7.75
CA GLU A 185 15.38 -6.96 -8.60
C GLU A 185 15.27 -8.32 -7.90
N GLY A 186 15.16 -8.31 -6.57
CA GLY A 186 14.79 -9.49 -5.80
C GLY A 186 15.62 -10.76 -6.03
N GLY A 187 16.90 -10.65 -6.43
CA GLY A 187 17.73 -11.80 -6.81
C GLY A 187 17.73 -12.07 -8.32
N GLN A 188 17.57 -13.33 -8.73
CA GLN A 188 17.33 -13.72 -10.13
C GLN A 188 16.02 -14.49 -10.31
N ASN A 189 15.49 -15.11 -9.26
CA ASN A 189 14.21 -15.80 -9.28
C ASN A 189 13.20 -15.08 -8.37
N MET A 190 12.35 -14.23 -8.94
CA MET A 190 11.30 -13.50 -8.21
C MET A 190 9.92 -14.16 -8.36
N LEU A 191 9.07 -14.01 -7.35
CA LEU A 191 7.62 -14.29 -7.43
C LEU A 191 6.84 -13.01 -7.11
N HIS A 192 6.09 -12.52 -8.09
CA HIS A 192 5.17 -11.38 -7.94
C HIS A 192 3.77 -11.91 -7.63
N ILE A 193 3.23 -11.60 -6.45
CA ILE A 193 1.85 -11.94 -6.08
C ILE A 193 1.02 -10.66 -6.12
N VAL A 194 -0.05 -10.65 -6.91
CA VAL A 194 -0.84 -9.44 -7.22
C VAL A 194 -2.34 -9.71 -7.17
N ASN A 195 -3.14 -8.69 -6.86
CA ASN A 195 -4.57 -8.69 -7.20
C ASN A 195 -4.77 -8.32 -8.70
N GLY A 196 -5.86 -8.82 -9.29
CA GLY A 196 -6.35 -8.44 -10.61
C GLY A 196 -5.60 -8.99 -11.82
N ASP A 197 -6.30 -9.71 -12.71
CA ASP A 197 -5.71 -10.25 -13.94
C ASP A 197 -5.16 -9.17 -14.89
N VAL A 198 -5.78 -7.99 -14.94
CA VAL A 198 -5.29 -6.85 -15.74
C VAL A 198 -3.89 -6.41 -15.30
N VAL A 199 -3.63 -6.35 -13.99
CA VAL A 199 -2.30 -6.03 -13.44
C VAL A 199 -1.35 -7.19 -13.71
N GLY A 200 -1.78 -8.43 -13.43
CA GLY A 200 -0.99 -9.63 -13.67
C GLY A 200 -0.52 -9.78 -15.12
N ASP A 201 -1.38 -9.53 -16.10
CA ASP A 201 -1.04 -9.62 -17.52
C ASP A 201 -0.15 -8.47 -17.99
N MET A 202 -0.27 -7.27 -17.42
CA MET A 202 0.72 -6.20 -17.65
C MET A 202 2.09 -6.56 -17.07
N LEU A 203 2.14 -7.20 -15.90
CA LEU A 203 3.41 -7.67 -15.31
C LEU A 203 4.09 -8.74 -16.17
N LYS A 204 3.33 -9.74 -16.64
CA LYS A 204 3.80 -10.81 -17.55
C LYS A 204 4.36 -10.27 -18.87
N GLN A 205 3.97 -9.07 -19.31
CA GLN A 205 4.46 -8.41 -20.54
C GLN A 205 5.86 -7.78 -20.41
N GLY A 206 6.64 -8.12 -19.36
CA GLY A 206 8.01 -7.65 -19.17
C GLY A 206 8.14 -6.32 -18.43
N VAL A 207 7.12 -5.95 -17.65
CA VAL A 207 7.20 -4.84 -16.69
C VAL A 207 8.08 -5.23 -15.49
N VAL A 208 8.14 -6.52 -15.15
CA VAL A 208 8.99 -7.13 -14.11
C VAL A 208 9.71 -8.37 -14.66
N GLN A 209 10.62 -8.95 -13.86
CA GLN A 209 11.29 -10.22 -14.13
C GLN A 209 10.83 -11.27 -13.10
N GLY A 210 10.77 -12.54 -13.48
CA GLY A 210 10.30 -13.63 -12.62
C GLY A 210 8.86 -14.06 -12.89
N ASP A 211 8.31 -14.90 -12.01
CA ASP A 211 6.96 -15.44 -12.14
C ASP A 211 5.91 -14.46 -11.59
N VAL A 212 4.71 -14.47 -12.19
CA VAL A 212 3.56 -13.68 -11.74
C VAL A 212 2.40 -14.59 -11.35
N LEU A 213 2.00 -14.55 -10.08
CA LEU A 213 0.82 -15.19 -9.53
C LEU A 213 -0.26 -14.12 -9.31
N VAL A 214 -1.39 -14.25 -10.01
CA VAL A 214 -2.60 -13.47 -9.70
C VAL A 214 -3.34 -14.22 -8.58
N TRP A 215 -3.54 -13.56 -7.44
CA TRP A 215 -4.30 -14.10 -6.31
C TRP A 215 -5.79 -13.76 -6.54
N ARG A 216 -6.65 -14.79 -6.65
CA ARG A 216 -8.06 -14.64 -7.08
C ARG A 216 -9.07 -15.06 -6.03
N GLU A 217 -8.73 -14.90 -4.76
CA GLU A 217 -9.74 -14.93 -3.69
C GLU A 217 -10.57 -13.65 -3.66
N VAL A 218 -11.73 -13.70 -3.01
CA VAL A 218 -12.66 -12.58 -2.83
C VAL A 218 -12.98 -12.49 -1.34
N TYR A 219 -11.95 -12.25 -0.53
CA TYR A 219 -12.09 -12.22 0.93
C TYR A 219 -13.12 -11.21 1.48
N PRO A 220 -13.44 -10.08 0.81
CA PRO A 220 -14.57 -9.25 1.19
C PRO A 220 -15.95 -9.94 1.18
N ALA A 221 -16.12 -11.08 0.51
CA ALA A 221 -17.39 -11.76 0.35
C ALA A 221 -17.36 -13.22 0.87
N GLY A 222 -18.49 -13.69 1.42
CA GLY A 222 -18.64 -15.05 1.95
C GLY A 222 -17.90 -15.27 3.29
N PRO A 223 -17.99 -16.47 3.88
CA PRO A 223 -17.42 -16.77 5.20
C PRO A 223 -15.89 -16.76 5.16
N ILE A 224 -15.27 -16.13 6.17
CA ILE A 224 -13.81 -16.09 6.34
C ILE A 224 -13.40 -16.83 7.61
N PHE A 225 -12.37 -17.66 7.48
CA PHE A 225 -11.88 -18.53 8.55
C PHE A 225 -10.39 -18.29 8.80
N ALA A 226 -9.93 -18.49 10.04
CA ALA A 226 -8.52 -18.35 10.39
C ALA A 226 -7.61 -19.35 9.63
N ASN A 227 -8.19 -20.43 9.09
CA ASN A 227 -7.56 -21.36 8.16
C ASN A 227 -8.50 -21.64 6.96
N PRO A 228 -8.52 -20.81 5.90
CA PRO A 228 -9.43 -21.01 4.76
C PRO A 228 -9.05 -22.22 3.88
N ALA A 229 -7.88 -22.83 4.11
CA ALA A 229 -7.44 -24.06 3.46
C ALA A 229 -7.92 -25.34 4.17
N GLY A 230 -8.74 -25.23 5.23
CA GLY A 230 -9.41 -26.36 5.86
C GLY A 230 -10.53 -26.92 4.98
N THR A 231 -10.81 -28.22 5.08
CA THR A 231 -11.72 -28.92 4.16
C THR A 231 -13.19 -28.52 4.37
N GLU A 232 -13.62 -28.34 5.61
CA GLU A 232 -15.01 -27.95 5.93
C GLU A 232 -15.22 -26.46 5.65
N GLU A 233 -14.23 -25.66 6.02
CA GLU A 233 -14.12 -24.22 5.77
C GLU A 233 -14.22 -23.90 4.26
N ARG A 234 -13.40 -24.56 3.43
CA ARG A 234 -13.44 -24.41 1.96
C ARG A 234 -14.77 -24.92 1.39
N ALA A 235 -15.31 -26.03 1.87
CA ALA A 235 -16.58 -26.57 1.37
C ALA A 235 -17.79 -25.65 1.68
N LEU A 236 -17.78 -24.98 2.83
CA LEU A 236 -18.79 -23.97 3.18
C LEU A 236 -18.59 -22.68 2.37
N ARG A 237 -17.35 -22.18 2.26
CA ARG A 237 -17.02 -20.97 1.47
C ARG A 237 -17.38 -21.12 0.00
N THR A 238 -17.01 -22.25 -0.61
CA THR A 238 -17.35 -22.58 -2.01
C THR A 238 -18.86 -22.46 -2.26
N ARG A 239 -19.67 -23.08 -1.39
CA ARG A 239 -21.13 -23.09 -1.52
C ARG A 239 -21.73 -21.68 -1.43
N VAL A 240 -21.32 -20.90 -0.42
CA VAL A 240 -21.84 -19.53 -0.24
C VAL A 240 -21.45 -18.61 -1.40
N LEU A 241 -20.25 -18.78 -1.99
CA LEU A 241 -19.83 -18.02 -3.17
C LEU A 241 -20.61 -18.44 -4.44
N GLU A 242 -20.89 -19.74 -4.62
CA GLU A 242 -21.71 -20.24 -5.73
C GLU A 242 -23.19 -19.79 -5.62
N GLU A 243 -23.77 -19.86 -4.42
CA GLU A 243 -25.15 -19.44 -4.14
C GLU A 243 -25.32 -17.90 -4.24
N THR A 244 -24.43 -17.13 -3.62
CA THR A 244 -24.59 -15.67 -3.53
C THR A 244 -23.98 -14.91 -4.71
N MET A 245 -22.79 -15.29 -5.20
CA MET A 245 -22.10 -14.59 -6.29
C MET A 245 -22.18 -15.32 -7.64
N GLY A 246 -22.49 -16.62 -7.65
CA GLY A 246 -22.53 -17.42 -8.88
C GLY A 246 -21.19 -17.93 -9.37
N ILE A 247 -20.14 -17.87 -8.53
CA ILE A 247 -18.81 -18.37 -8.86
C ILE A 247 -18.88 -19.91 -8.91
N PRO A 248 -18.59 -20.59 -10.03
CA PRO A 248 -18.76 -22.03 -10.14
C PRO A 248 -17.84 -22.80 -9.16
N ALA A 249 -18.42 -23.74 -8.41
CA ALA A 249 -17.70 -24.42 -7.33
C ALA A 249 -16.41 -25.12 -7.80
N SER A 250 -16.42 -25.72 -8.98
CA SER A 250 -15.25 -26.39 -9.58
C SER A 250 -14.14 -25.41 -9.98
N GLU A 251 -14.50 -24.23 -10.47
CA GLU A 251 -13.55 -23.20 -10.89
C GLU A 251 -12.89 -22.54 -9.67
N TYR A 252 -13.69 -22.23 -8.64
CA TYR A 252 -13.18 -21.72 -7.36
C TYR A 252 -12.22 -22.71 -6.69
N ILE A 253 -12.61 -23.99 -6.54
CA ILE A 253 -11.75 -25.01 -5.90
C ILE A 253 -10.43 -25.18 -6.67
N THR A 254 -10.49 -25.32 -7.99
CA THR A 254 -9.28 -25.48 -8.82
C THR A 254 -8.38 -24.25 -8.73
N GLY A 255 -8.94 -23.04 -8.83
CA GLY A 255 -8.19 -21.78 -8.69
C GLY A 255 -7.51 -21.65 -7.33
N CYS A 256 -8.19 -22.00 -6.24
CA CYS A 256 -7.61 -22.05 -4.91
C CYS A 256 -6.45 -23.05 -4.81
N GLU A 257 -6.61 -24.26 -5.34
CA GLU A 257 -5.57 -25.30 -5.26
C GLU A 257 -4.33 -24.96 -6.09
N GLU A 258 -4.51 -24.37 -7.28
CA GLU A 258 -3.41 -23.89 -8.14
C GLU A 258 -2.65 -22.71 -7.50
N GLN A 259 -3.34 -21.68 -7.01
CA GLN A 259 -2.68 -20.52 -6.40
C GLN A 259 -1.98 -20.88 -5.09
N GLU A 260 -2.57 -21.75 -4.27
CA GLU A 260 -1.92 -22.24 -3.05
C GLU A 260 -0.73 -23.14 -3.36
N GLN A 261 -0.77 -23.92 -4.44
CA GLN A 261 0.37 -24.73 -4.87
C GLN A 261 1.54 -23.83 -5.29
N LYS A 262 1.27 -22.79 -6.08
CA LYS A 262 2.29 -21.81 -6.47
C LYS A 262 2.82 -21.02 -5.26
N LEU A 263 1.97 -20.71 -4.29
CA LEU A 263 2.36 -20.08 -3.02
C LEU A 263 3.24 -21.01 -2.16
N ARG A 264 2.98 -22.33 -2.11
CA ARG A 264 3.85 -23.30 -1.43
C ARG A 264 5.26 -23.38 -2.04
N GLU A 265 5.41 -23.04 -3.31
CA GLU A 265 6.71 -23.03 -4.02
C GLU A 265 7.56 -21.79 -3.74
N PHE A 266 7.10 -20.84 -2.91
CA PHE A 266 7.79 -19.56 -2.64
C PHE A 266 9.27 -19.69 -2.22
N ILE A 267 9.65 -20.78 -1.54
CA ILE A 267 11.02 -21.04 -1.06
C ILE A 267 12.04 -21.25 -2.19
N ASN A 268 11.56 -21.54 -3.40
CA ASN A 268 12.39 -21.64 -4.61
C ASN A 268 12.84 -20.25 -5.10
N TYR A 269 12.17 -19.18 -4.69
CA TYR A 269 12.44 -17.81 -5.10
C TYR A 269 13.41 -17.12 -4.14
N ASP A 270 14.12 -16.12 -4.65
CA ASP A 270 15.05 -15.28 -3.91
C ASP A 270 14.29 -14.16 -3.16
N GLU A 271 13.21 -13.64 -3.77
CA GLU A 271 12.31 -12.63 -3.19
C GLU A 271 10.87 -12.85 -3.68
N VAL A 272 9.91 -12.72 -2.77
CA VAL A 272 8.48 -12.61 -3.08
C VAL A 272 8.09 -11.14 -2.95
N VAL A 273 7.48 -10.56 -3.99
CA VAL A 273 6.95 -9.19 -3.95
C VAL A 273 5.43 -9.25 -4.00
N LEU A 274 4.80 -8.73 -2.95
CA LEU A 274 3.37 -8.52 -2.84
C LEU A 274 3.02 -7.16 -3.47
N TRP A 275 2.06 -7.12 -4.39
CA TRP A 275 1.56 -5.89 -5.03
C TRP A 275 0.10 -5.72 -4.65
N PHE A 276 -0.16 -4.75 -3.77
CA PHE A 276 -1.47 -4.52 -3.21
C PHE A 276 -1.84 -3.03 -3.17
N GLU A 277 -3.13 -2.77 -3.04
CA GLU A 277 -3.76 -1.45 -3.13
C GLU A 277 -4.27 -1.00 -1.74
N HIS A 278 -4.98 0.12 -1.69
CA HIS A 278 -5.33 0.82 -0.45
C HIS A 278 -6.68 0.38 0.17
N ASP A 279 -7.50 -0.34 -0.58
CA ASP A 279 -8.87 -0.70 -0.23
C ASP A 279 -9.00 -2.03 0.54
N LEU A 280 -10.22 -2.36 0.97
CA LEU A 280 -10.54 -3.59 1.72
C LEU A 280 -10.31 -4.89 0.93
N PHE A 281 -10.46 -4.89 -0.39
CA PHE A 281 -10.24 -6.08 -1.21
C PHE A 281 -8.76 -6.46 -1.15
N ASP A 282 -7.89 -5.48 -1.42
CA ASP A 282 -6.45 -5.66 -1.38
C ASP A 282 -5.88 -5.82 0.04
N GLN A 283 -6.33 -5.02 1.01
CA GLN A 283 -5.84 -5.13 2.40
C GLN A 283 -6.27 -6.44 3.08
N SER A 284 -7.40 -7.03 2.71
CA SER A 284 -7.80 -8.36 3.21
C SER A 284 -6.97 -9.50 2.59
N MET A 285 -6.63 -9.43 1.30
CA MET A 285 -5.66 -10.34 0.68
C MET A 285 -4.27 -10.21 1.30
N LEU A 286 -3.78 -8.98 1.50
CA LEU A 286 -2.48 -8.71 2.10
C LEU A 286 -2.41 -9.25 3.54
N ALA A 287 -3.46 -9.06 4.34
CA ALA A 287 -3.58 -9.65 5.67
C ALA A 287 -3.49 -11.18 5.64
N TYR A 288 -4.23 -11.86 4.74
CA TYR A 288 -4.12 -13.32 4.57
C TYR A 288 -2.70 -13.76 4.22
N LEU A 289 -2.06 -13.14 3.23
CA LEU A 289 -0.74 -13.55 2.77
C LEU A 289 0.31 -13.34 3.86
N LEU A 290 0.25 -12.24 4.60
CA LEU A 290 1.11 -12.00 5.77
C LEU A 290 0.86 -13.03 6.89
N HIS A 291 -0.40 -13.34 7.17
CA HIS A 291 -0.81 -14.39 8.12
C HIS A 291 -0.28 -15.77 7.71
N TRP A 292 -0.25 -16.07 6.41
CA TRP A 292 0.32 -17.30 5.85
C TRP A 292 1.85 -17.32 5.95
N PHE A 293 2.53 -16.25 5.51
CA PHE A 293 3.99 -16.14 5.52
C PHE A 293 4.59 -16.16 6.94
N LYS A 294 3.90 -15.56 7.93
CA LYS A 294 4.28 -15.61 9.36
C LYS A 294 4.50 -17.05 9.88
N ARG A 295 3.77 -18.02 9.33
CA ARG A 295 3.86 -19.44 9.72
C ARG A 295 4.97 -20.21 8.98
N GLN A 296 5.51 -19.65 7.90
CA GLN A 296 6.53 -20.31 7.10
C GLN A 296 7.94 -20.05 7.60
N LYS A 297 8.87 -20.94 7.23
CA LYS A 297 10.31 -20.68 7.36
C LYS A 297 10.82 -20.06 6.07
N LEU A 298 10.92 -18.74 6.03
CA LEU A 298 11.34 -18.01 4.81
C LEU A 298 12.74 -18.40 4.31
N GLY A 299 13.62 -18.87 5.20
CA GLY A 299 14.94 -19.40 4.83
C GLY A 299 15.84 -18.33 4.20
N ARG A 300 16.02 -18.42 2.88
CA ARG A 300 16.79 -17.45 2.07
C ARG A 300 15.89 -16.40 1.39
N THR A 301 14.60 -16.70 1.26
CA THR A 301 13.64 -15.92 0.48
C THR A 301 13.26 -14.67 1.26
N LYS A 302 13.43 -13.51 0.63
CA LYS A 302 12.94 -12.24 1.16
C LYS A 302 11.45 -12.08 0.87
N LEU A 303 10.79 -11.22 1.63
CA LEU A 303 9.41 -10.80 1.39
C LEU A 303 9.38 -9.27 1.29
N SER A 304 8.70 -8.75 0.28
CA SER A 304 8.65 -7.33 -0.08
C SER A 304 7.22 -6.91 -0.44
N LEU A 305 6.89 -5.64 -0.25
CA LEU A 305 5.57 -5.06 -0.47
C LEU A 305 5.64 -3.78 -1.31
N LEU A 306 4.98 -3.76 -2.45
CA LEU A 306 4.48 -2.54 -3.06
C LEU A 306 3.04 -2.35 -2.60
N CYS A 307 2.76 -1.25 -1.90
CA CYS A 307 1.42 -0.90 -1.43
C CYS A 307 1.19 0.59 -1.67
N ILE A 308 0.20 0.96 -2.50
CA ILE A 308 -0.07 2.35 -2.89
C ILE A 308 -1.57 2.69 -2.91
N GLY A 309 -1.86 3.98 -2.67
CA GLY A 309 -3.20 4.59 -2.83
C GLY A 309 -3.16 5.87 -3.68
N GLU A 310 -2.02 6.20 -4.27
CA GLU A 310 -1.85 7.35 -5.16
C GLU A 310 -0.80 7.04 -6.25
N PHE A 311 -0.91 7.71 -7.41
CA PHE A 311 0.13 7.67 -8.45
C PHE A 311 0.38 9.08 -9.03
N PRO A 312 1.64 9.54 -9.17
CA PRO A 312 1.94 10.89 -9.64
C PRO A 312 1.33 11.23 -11.01
N GLY A 313 0.43 12.23 -11.02
CA GLY A 313 -0.25 12.71 -12.23
C GLY A 313 -1.64 12.09 -12.47
N ILE A 314 -2.14 11.26 -11.55
CA ILE A 314 -3.52 10.78 -11.53
C ILE A 314 -4.25 11.46 -10.37
N GLU A 315 -5.39 12.12 -10.64
CA GLU A 315 -6.13 12.93 -9.65
C GLU A 315 -7.00 12.07 -8.70
N ARG A 316 -7.50 10.93 -9.18
CA ARG A 316 -8.17 9.89 -8.38
C ARG A 316 -7.57 8.55 -8.75
N PHE A 317 -6.91 7.89 -7.80
CA PHE A 317 -6.23 6.63 -8.05
C PHE A 317 -7.17 5.46 -7.73
N HIS A 318 -7.81 4.91 -8.75
CA HIS A 318 -8.75 3.79 -8.59
C HIS A 318 -8.05 2.42 -8.47
N GLY A 319 -6.84 2.28 -9.03
CA GLY A 319 -5.95 1.14 -8.79
C GLY A 319 -4.78 1.00 -9.79
N LEU A 320 -3.86 0.09 -9.53
CA LEU A 320 -2.80 -0.40 -10.42
C LEU A 320 -3.35 -0.82 -11.79
N GLY A 321 -4.58 -1.36 -11.83
CA GLY A 321 -5.27 -1.74 -13.06
C GLY A 321 -5.56 -0.58 -14.04
N GLN A 322 -5.54 0.67 -13.55
CA GLN A 322 -5.71 1.87 -14.39
C GLN A 322 -4.39 2.33 -15.04
N LEU A 323 -3.23 1.83 -14.59
CA LEU A 323 -1.92 2.28 -15.03
C LEU A 323 -1.56 1.66 -16.39
N THR A 324 -0.91 2.43 -17.26
CA THR A 324 -0.26 1.83 -18.44
C THR A 324 0.95 0.96 -18.01
N PRO A 325 1.38 -0.03 -18.81
CA PRO A 325 2.59 -0.81 -18.50
C PRO A 325 3.84 0.05 -18.27
N ALA A 326 3.94 1.19 -18.97
CA ALA A 326 5.04 2.15 -18.79
C ALA A 326 4.98 2.94 -17.47
N GLN A 327 3.79 3.13 -16.88
CA GLN A 327 3.63 3.68 -15.52
C GLN A 327 3.90 2.60 -14.47
N LEU A 328 3.33 1.40 -14.66
CA LEU A 328 3.53 0.25 -13.77
C LEU A 328 5.03 -0.11 -13.61
N GLN A 329 5.80 -0.01 -14.71
CA GLN A 329 7.25 -0.20 -14.69
C GLN A 329 8.02 0.84 -13.85
N THR A 330 7.44 2.01 -13.54
CA THR A 330 8.08 2.98 -12.63
C THR A 330 7.99 2.60 -11.15
N LEU A 331 7.15 1.62 -10.81
CA LEU A 331 6.99 1.06 -9.46
C LEU A 331 7.89 -0.17 -9.22
N SER A 332 8.53 -0.68 -10.28
CA SER A 332 9.47 -1.79 -10.17
C SER A 332 10.73 -1.34 -9.40
N GLY A 333 11.05 -2.05 -8.33
CA GLY A 333 12.13 -1.71 -7.40
C GLY A 333 11.79 -0.59 -6.39
N THR A 334 10.52 -0.18 -6.26
CA THR A 334 10.07 0.78 -5.22
C THR A 334 9.36 0.10 -4.03
N TRP A 335 9.37 -1.23 -3.97
CA TRP A 335 8.78 -2.01 -2.88
C TRP A 335 9.62 -1.94 -1.59
N ARG A 336 8.94 -2.07 -0.44
CA ARG A 336 9.52 -2.04 0.92
C ARG A 336 9.69 -3.46 1.44
N THR A 337 10.80 -3.81 2.08
CA THR A 337 10.96 -5.14 2.71
C THR A 337 9.93 -5.34 3.83
N ILE A 338 9.26 -6.49 3.85
CA ILE A 338 8.34 -6.90 4.91
C ILE A 338 9.14 -7.48 6.07
N GLY A 339 9.02 -6.91 7.26
CA GLY A 339 9.67 -7.39 8.46
C GLY A 339 8.80 -8.35 9.28
N ARG A 340 9.30 -8.73 10.46
CA ARG A 340 8.49 -9.48 11.44
C ARG A 340 7.27 -8.67 11.90
N GLN A 341 7.39 -7.35 12.00
CA GLN A 341 6.31 -6.48 12.49
C GLN A 341 5.12 -6.48 11.54
N GLU A 342 5.35 -6.31 10.23
CA GLU A 342 4.30 -6.38 9.22
C GLU A 342 3.65 -7.77 9.15
N MET A 343 4.43 -8.85 9.28
CA MET A 343 3.88 -10.21 9.36
C MET A 343 3.08 -10.45 10.65
N GLU A 344 3.46 -9.84 11.77
CA GLU A 344 2.70 -9.89 13.02
C GLU A 344 1.37 -9.17 12.87
N LEU A 345 1.39 -7.90 12.44
CA LEU A 345 0.22 -7.05 12.22
C LEU A 345 -0.75 -7.65 11.19
N GLY A 346 -0.26 -8.10 10.03
CA GLY A 346 -1.09 -8.76 9.02
C GLY A 346 -1.74 -10.05 9.54
N SER A 347 -1.06 -10.77 10.44
CA SER A 347 -1.65 -11.92 11.12
C SER A 347 -2.70 -11.54 12.16
N GLU A 348 -2.47 -10.50 12.96
CA GLU A 348 -3.46 -9.98 13.92
C GLU A 348 -4.72 -9.53 13.15
N LEU A 349 -4.55 -8.76 12.07
CA LEU A 349 -5.62 -8.29 11.20
C LEU A 349 -6.42 -9.45 10.62
N TRP A 350 -5.78 -10.47 10.06
CA TRP A 350 -6.50 -11.64 9.52
C TRP A 350 -7.24 -12.43 10.62
N GLN A 351 -6.69 -12.54 11.83
CA GLN A 351 -7.35 -13.24 12.95
C GLN A 351 -8.60 -12.48 13.42
N ALA A 352 -8.50 -11.15 13.53
CA ALA A 352 -9.64 -10.30 13.84
C ALA A 352 -10.69 -10.29 12.71
N TYR A 353 -10.26 -10.35 11.45
CA TYR A 353 -11.15 -10.38 10.29
C TYR A 353 -11.88 -11.71 10.14
N ALA A 354 -11.20 -12.82 10.46
CA ALA A 354 -11.77 -14.16 10.53
C ALA A 354 -12.49 -14.47 11.86
N SER A 355 -12.73 -13.46 12.70
CA SER A 355 -13.40 -13.60 13.98
C SER A 355 -14.93 -13.61 13.80
N PRO A 356 -15.68 -14.50 14.48
CA PRO A 356 -17.14 -14.37 14.61
C PRO A 356 -17.56 -13.29 15.62
N ASP A 357 -16.60 -12.68 16.32
CA ASP A 357 -16.78 -11.53 17.20
C ASP A 357 -16.13 -10.27 16.59
N PRO A 358 -16.92 -9.30 16.08
CA PRO A 358 -16.40 -8.11 15.41
C PRO A 358 -15.66 -7.15 16.35
N VAL A 359 -15.84 -7.30 17.69
CA VAL A 359 -15.10 -6.51 18.68
C VAL A 359 -13.59 -6.72 18.53
N GLN A 360 -13.14 -7.92 18.14
CA GLN A 360 -11.72 -8.18 17.90
C GLN A 360 -11.11 -7.29 16.81
N MET A 361 -11.90 -6.89 15.80
CA MET A 361 -11.43 -5.95 14.78
C MET A 361 -11.50 -4.50 15.26
N ALA A 362 -12.56 -4.10 15.96
CA ALA A 362 -12.67 -2.76 16.53
C ALA A 362 -11.57 -2.47 17.57
N ASP A 363 -11.35 -3.39 18.52
CA ASP A 363 -10.29 -3.30 19.53
C ASP A 363 -8.91 -3.29 18.88
N LEU A 364 -8.65 -4.12 17.86
CA LEU A 364 -7.39 -4.11 17.14
C LEU A 364 -7.17 -2.74 16.49
N LEU A 365 -8.14 -2.23 15.74
CA LEU A 365 -8.02 -0.96 15.03
C LEU A 365 -7.74 0.21 15.97
N GLU A 366 -8.42 0.30 17.11
CA GLU A 366 -8.19 1.36 18.08
C GLU A 366 -6.84 1.22 18.78
N ASN A 367 -6.48 0.02 19.27
CA ASN A 367 -5.21 -0.21 19.96
C ASN A 367 -3.97 -0.15 19.05
N LYS A 368 -4.11 -0.49 17.75
CA LYS A 368 -2.99 -0.57 16.79
C LYS A 368 -2.91 0.60 15.81
N LYS A 369 -3.84 1.56 15.82
CA LYS A 369 -3.90 2.71 14.88
C LYS A 369 -2.54 3.35 14.56
N THR A 370 -1.78 3.72 15.61
CA THR A 370 -0.45 4.34 15.49
C THR A 370 0.63 3.36 15.00
N GLU A 371 0.51 2.07 15.32
CA GLU A 371 1.44 1.04 14.86
C GLU A 371 1.24 0.77 13.36
N LEU A 372 -0.03 0.60 12.93
CA LEU A 372 -0.41 0.42 11.52
C LEU A 372 0.10 1.60 10.67
N ALA A 373 -0.20 2.84 11.07
CA ALA A 373 0.21 4.05 10.37
C ALA A 373 1.75 4.24 10.29
N ALA A 374 2.52 3.67 11.22
CA ALA A 374 3.99 3.73 11.22
C ALA A 374 4.66 2.56 10.44
N SER A 375 3.91 1.53 10.08
CA SER A 375 4.42 0.26 9.55
C SER A 375 4.57 0.21 8.01
N GLY A 376 4.74 -1.00 7.47
CA GLY A 376 4.51 -1.31 6.06
C GLY A 376 3.03 -1.28 5.61
N LEU A 377 2.05 -1.18 6.51
CA LEU A 377 0.61 -1.39 6.26
C LEU A 377 -0.25 -0.12 6.49
N PRO A 378 0.00 1.00 5.80
CA PRO A 378 -0.60 2.29 6.13
C PRO A 378 -2.13 2.34 5.93
N PHE A 379 -2.68 1.63 4.94
CA PHE A 379 -4.09 1.70 4.57
C PHE A 379 -4.99 0.74 5.37
N ALA A 380 -4.41 -0.25 6.05
CA ALA A 380 -5.16 -1.28 6.78
C ALA A 380 -6.16 -0.68 7.79
N TYR A 381 -5.81 0.41 8.47
CA TYR A 381 -6.73 1.05 9.41
C TYR A 381 -8.02 1.55 8.73
N GLU A 382 -7.90 2.20 7.57
CA GLU A 382 -9.06 2.77 6.85
C GLU A 382 -9.88 1.67 6.17
N ALA A 383 -9.21 0.71 5.51
CA ALA A 383 -9.81 -0.44 4.87
C ALA A 383 -10.65 -1.30 5.85
N PHE A 384 -10.08 -1.69 7.00
CA PHE A 384 -10.81 -2.49 7.98
C PHE A 384 -11.81 -1.67 8.82
N THR A 385 -11.66 -0.34 8.91
CA THR A 385 -12.75 0.54 9.40
C THR A 385 -13.92 0.55 8.40
N ALA A 386 -13.65 0.57 7.10
CA ALA A 386 -14.69 0.49 6.07
C ALA A 386 -15.38 -0.88 6.06
N HIS A 387 -14.69 -1.96 6.44
CA HIS A 387 -15.31 -3.26 6.70
C HIS A 387 -16.36 -3.20 7.83
N LEU A 388 -16.05 -2.61 8.98
CA LEU A 388 -17.02 -2.49 10.09
C LEU A 388 -18.27 -1.69 9.69
N LYS A 389 -18.10 -0.65 8.85
CA LYS A 389 -19.20 0.14 8.26
C LYS A 389 -20.11 -0.64 7.30
N ARG A 390 -19.74 -1.86 6.88
CA ARG A 390 -20.64 -2.73 6.10
C ARG A 390 -21.73 -3.37 6.95
N LEU A 391 -21.56 -3.43 8.27
CA LEU A 391 -22.56 -3.98 9.18
C LEU A 391 -23.86 -3.15 9.17
N PRO A 392 -25.02 -3.75 9.46
CA PRO A 392 -26.30 -3.04 9.56
C PRO A 392 -26.22 -1.83 10.52
N SER A 393 -26.68 -0.66 10.10
CA SER A 393 -26.68 0.52 10.96
C SER A 393 -27.63 0.38 12.16
N GLU A 394 -27.35 1.05 13.28
CA GLU A 394 -28.32 1.18 14.40
C GLU A 394 -29.61 1.86 13.93
N ARG A 395 -29.49 2.89 13.08
CA ARG A 395 -30.58 3.79 12.69
C ARG A 395 -31.65 3.16 11.79
N ASN A 396 -31.26 2.29 10.87
CA ASN A 396 -32.16 1.71 9.86
C ASN A 396 -31.76 0.33 9.32
N GLY A 397 -30.70 -0.28 9.84
CA GLY A 397 -30.31 -1.64 9.46
C GLY A 397 -29.72 -1.79 8.06
N LEU A 398 -29.50 -0.70 7.32
CA LEU A 398 -28.73 -0.72 6.08
C LEU A 398 -27.22 -0.75 6.39
N GLY A 399 -26.47 -1.58 5.67
CA GLY A 399 -25.02 -1.43 5.58
C GLY A 399 -24.62 -0.27 4.67
N ILE A 400 -23.39 0.25 4.78
CA ILE A 400 -22.96 1.46 4.02
C ILE A 400 -23.21 1.37 2.50
N VAL A 401 -23.02 0.20 1.88
CA VAL A 401 -23.23 0.01 0.43
C VAL A 401 -24.72 0.15 0.06
N GLU A 402 -25.61 -0.40 0.86
CA GLU A 402 -27.06 -0.29 0.67
C GLU A 402 -27.52 1.16 0.89
N GLN A 403 -27.07 1.77 2.01
CA GLN A 403 -27.36 3.15 2.37
C GLN A 403 -26.91 4.13 1.27
N THR A 404 -25.72 3.95 0.68
CA THR A 404 -25.23 4.76 -0.45
C THR A 404 -25.99 4.45 -1.75
N THR A 405 -26.38 3.20 -2.00
CA THR A 405 -27.19 2.80 -3.17
C THR A 405 -28.57 3.44 -3.16
N LEU A 406 -29.33 3.29 -2.07
CA LEU A 406 -30.66 3.90 -1.95
C LEU A 406 -30.57 5.45 -2.00
N GLN A 407 -29.53 6.03 -1.42
CA GLN A 407 -29.27 7.47 -1.52
C GLN A 407 -28.92 7.93 -2.95
N ALA A 408 -28.25 7.10 -3.76
CA ALA A 408 -27.97 7.40 -5.16
C ALA A 408 -29.25 7.39 -6.01
N VAL A 409 -30.14 6.40 -5.84
CA VAL A 409 -31.46 6.39 -6.49
C VAL A 409 -32.29 7.61 -6.08
N ARG A 410 -32.31 7.97 -4.79
CA ARG A 410 -32.99 9.20 -4.31
C ARG A 410 -32.43 10.48 -4.92
N ASN A 411 -31.16 10.49 -5.33
CA ASN A 411 -30.50 11.61 -5.99
C ASN A 411 -30.70 11.63 -7.52
N GLY A 412 -31.46 10.68 -8.07
CA GLY A 412 -31.80 10.63 -9.50
C GLY A 412 -30.90 9.75 -10.37
N VAL A 413 -30.15 8.81 -9.78
CA VAL A 413 -29.46 7.76 -10.55
C VAL A 413 -30.46 6.64 -10.87
N ASP A 414 -30.81 6.45 -12.13
CA ASP A 414 -31.94 5.62 -12.57
C ASP A 414 -31.54 4.36 -13.34
N THR A 415 -30.24 3.99 -13.43
CA THR A 415 -29.81 2.69 -13.96
C THR A 415 -28.85 1.92 -13.02
N PRO A 416 -28.94 0.58 -12.92
CA PRO A 416 -28.00 -0.24 -12.14
C PRO A 416 -26.52 -0.10 -12.54
N LEU A 417 -26.23 0.19 -13.81
CA LEU A 417 -24.86 0.43 -14.30
C LEU A 417 -24.28 1.75 -13.78
N GLU A 418 -25.09 2.80 -13.67
CA GLU A 418 -24.67 4.09 -13.12
C GLU A 418 -24.66 4.08 -11.59
N LEU A 419 -25.58 3.32 -10.95
CA LEU A 419 -25.49 3.00 -9.54
C LEU A 419 -24.17 2.32 -9.19
N PHE A 420 -23.78 1.27 -9.91
CA PHE A 420 -22.49 0.61 -9.72
C PHE A 420 -21.34 1.61 -9.76
N ARG A 421 -21.21 2.35 -10.86
CA ARG A 421 -20.15 3.37 -11.06
C ARG A 421 -20.11 4.40 -9.93
N GLN A 422 -21.27 4.97 -9.56
CA GLN A 422 -21.32 6.03 -8.54
C GLN A 422 -21.08 5.49 -7.13
N VAL A 423 -21.58 4.30 -6.80
CA VAL A 423 -21.39 3.70 -5.47
C VAL A 423 -19.95 3.20 -5.30
N THR A 424 -19.31 2.61 -6.33
CA THR A 424 -17.87 2.27 -6.27
C THR A 424 -16.97 3.51 -6.24
N GLU A 425 -17.36 4.62 -6.88
CA GLU A 425 -16.62 5.88 -6.78
C GLU A 425 -16.65 6.45 -5.36
N VAL A 426 -17.84 6.48 -4.74
CA VAL A 426 -18.04 6.98 -3.36
C VAL A 426 -17.41 6.04 -2.32
N LEU A 427 -17.46 4.72 -2.55
CA LEU A 427 -16.97 3.69 -1.62
C LEU A 427 -15.73 2.96 -2.15
N HIS A 428 -14.85 3.64 -2.88
CA HIS A 428 -13.63 3.06 -3.49
C HIS A 428 -12.74 2.33 -2.47
N VAL A 429 -12.71 2.80 -1.21
CA VAL A 429 -12.06 2.14 -0.06
C VAL A 429 -12.52 0.70 0.21
N LEU A 430 -13.60 0.22 -0.41
CA LEU A 430 -14.04 -1.17 -0.32
C LEU A 430 -13.44 -2.09 -1.39
N GLY A 431 -12.90 -1.57 -2.49
CA GLY A 431 -12.38 -2.37 -3.62
C GLY A 431 -13.45 -3.21 -4.33
N MET A 432 -14.72 -2.87 -4.12
CA MET A 432 -15.87 -3.72 -4.40
C MET A 432 -16.04 -4.01 -5.90
N GLY A 433 -16.01 -5.29 -6.25
CA GLY A 433 -16.25 -5.78 -7.61
C GLY A 433 -17.72 -5.71 -8.05
N ASP A 434 -17.97 -5.93 -9.34
CA ASP A 434 -19.32 -5.88 -9.89
C ASP A 434 -20.19 -7.03 -9.37
N LEU A 435 -19.67 -8.27 -9.30
CA LEU A 435 -20.37 -9.42 -8.70
C LEU A 435 -20.80 -9.18 -7.24
N GLU A 436 -19.98 -8.49 -6.45
CA GLU A 436 -20.32 -8.10 -5.07
C GLU A 436 -21.46 -7.07 -5.07
N TYR A 437 -21.40 -6.09 -5.97
CA TYR A 437 -22.46 -5.10 -6.09
C TYR A 437 -23.78 -5.68 -6.62
N TRP A 438 -23.74 -6.63 -7.56
CA TRP A 438 -24.92 -7.34 -8.05
C TRP A 438 -25.55 -8.23 -6.96
N LYS A 439 -24.77 -8.73 -6.00
CA LYS A 439 -25.31 -9.36 -4.78
C LYS A 439 -26.06 -8.36 -3.90
N VAL A 440 -25.53 -7.14 -3.71
CA VAL A 440 -26.22 -6.08 -2.96
C VAL A 440 -27.51 -5.63 -3.66
N ILE A 441 -27.45 -5.35 -4.97
CA ILE A 441 -28.65 -5.01 -5.77
C ILE A 441 -29.70 -6.13 -5.68
N ARG A 442 -29.28 -7.41 -5.78
CA ARG A 442 -30.18 -8.57 -5.62
C ARG A 442 -30.90 -8.55 -4.28
N ALA A 443 -30.20 -8.30 -3.17
CA ALA A 443 -30.81 -8.22 -1.83
C ALA A 443 -31.82 -7.06 -1.71
N LEU A 444 -31.60 -5.94 -2.40
CA LEU A 444 -32.50 -4.79 -2.37
C LEU A 444 -33.77 -4.95 -3.22
N VAL A 445 -33.78 -5.83 -4.23
CA VAL A 445 -34.94 -6.06 -5.12
C VAL A 445 -35.68 -7.38 -4.90
N GLN A 446 -35.14 -8.32 -4.09
CA GLN A 446 -35.76 -9.62 -3.82
C GLN A 446 -36.44 -9.67 -2.44
N GLY A 447 -37.26 -10.70 -2.23
CA GLY A 447 -38.07 -10.90 -1.01
C GLY A 447 -39.48 -10.33 -1.11
N GLU A 448 -40.27 -10.50 -0.05
CA GLU A 448 -41.67 -10.02 0.01
C GLU A 448 -41.78 -8.49 0.17
N HIS A 449 -40.67 -7.84 0.55
CA HIS A 449 -40.61 -6.44 0.96
C HIS A 449 -39.39 -5.72 0.30
N PRO A 450 -39.35 -5.57 -1.04
CA PRO A 450 -38.20 -4.97 -1.73
C PRO A 450 -38.05 -3.47 -1.43
N LEU A 451 -36.79 -3.00 -1.38
CA LEU A 451 -36.45 -1.57 -1.19
C LEU A 451 -36.24 -0.84 -2.53
N LEU A 452 -35.93 -1.59 -3.59
CA LEU A 452 -35.81 -1.12 -4.97
C LEU A 452 -36.69 -1.95 -5.91
N ILE A 453 -37.17 -1.32 -6.98
CA ILE A 453 -37.75 -2.00 -8.15
C ILE A 453 -36.87 -1.66 -9.36
N ILE A 454 -36.52 -2.69 -10.14
CA ILE A 454 -35.93 -2.54 -11.48
C ILE A 454 -37.01 -2.94 -12.50
N ASP A 455 -37.14 -2.20 -13.59
CA ASP A 455 -38.17 -2.44 -14.61
C ASP A 455 -38.09 -3.87 -15.20
N GLY A 456 -39.23 -4.55 -15.27
CA GLY A 456 -39.34 -5.94 -15.71
C GLY A 456 -38.47 -6.95 -14.95
N ALA A 457 -38.12 -6.67 -13.69
CA ALA A 457 -37.27 -7.52 -12.83
C ALA A 457 -38.03 -8.17 -11.65
N GLU A 458 -39.36 -8.03 -11.61
CA GLU A 458 -40.24 -8.26 -10.45
C GLU A 458 -40.10 -9.65 -9.80
N ALA A 459 -39.67 -10.65 -10.56
CA ALA A 459 -39.04 -11.86 -10.02
C ALA A 459 -38.11 -12.49 -11.07
N GLY A 460 -37.05 -13.17 -10.62
CA GLY A 460 -36.32 -14.12 -11.47
C GLY A 460 -35.21 -13.57 -12.38
N LEU A 461 -34.71 -12.34 -12.18
CA LEU A 461 -33.42 -11.96 -12.75
C LEU A 461 -32.32 -12.87 -12.22
N ASP A 462 -31.63 -13.58 -13.12
CA ASP A 462 -30.38 -14.25 -12.79
C ASP A 462 -29.24 -13.23 -12.84
N PHE A 463 -28.88 -12.68 -11.67
CA PHE A 463 -27.77 -11.72 -11.51
C PHE A 463 -26.39 -12.29 -11.87
N ARG A 464 -26.29 -13.59 -12.20
CA ARG A 464 -25.09 -14.23 -12.77
C ARG A 464 -25.02 -14.06 -14.31
N GLN A 465 -26.10 -13.59 -14.94
CA GLN A 465 -26.22 -13.32 -16.37
C GLN A 465 -26.55 -11.84 -16.60
N ILE A 466 -25.52 -11.02 -16.44
CA ILE A 466 -25.61 -9.57 -16.20
C ILE A 466 -26.21 -8.67 -17.32
N PRO A 467 -26.17 -8.98 -18.65
CA PRO A 467 -26.46 -7.98 -19.69
C PRO A 467 -27.82 -7.25 -19.65
N GLU A 468 -28.91 -7.92 -19.26
CA GLU A 468 -30.26 -7.42 -19.55
C GLU A 468 -30.80 -6.35 -18.60
N PHE A 469 -30.31 -6.28 -17.36
CA PHE A 469 -30.87 -5.38 -16.34
C PHE A 469 -30.09 -4.08 -16.16
N LEU A 470 -28.83 -4.03 -16.60
CA LEU A 470 -27.89 -2.93 -16.35
C LEU A 470 -28.38 -1.54 -16.72
N ASN A 471 -29.17 -1.42 -17.78
CA ASN A 471 -29.66 -0.15 -18.34
C ASN A 471 -31.18 0.01 -18.19
N ARG A 472 -31.82 -0.78 -17.33
CA ARG A 472 -33.26 -0.67 -17.05
C ARG A 472 -33.52 0.35 -15.93
N PRO A 473 -34.63 1.09 -15.96
CA PRO A 473 -35.01 2.01 -14.88
C PRO A 473 -35.02 1.33 -13.51
N VAL A 474 -34.41 1.98 -12.51
CA VAL A 474 -34.49 1.59 -11.10
C VAL A 474 -35.11 2.71 -10.25
N ILE A 475 -36.03 2.35 -9.36
CA ILE A 475 -36.74 3.27 -8.47
C ILE A 475 -36.76 2.74 -7.03
N LEU A 476 -36.86 3.66 -6.07
CA LEU A 476 -37.14 3.33 -4.66
C LEU A 476 -38.60 2.93 -4.47
N THR A 477 -38.85 1.93 -3.63
CA THR A 477 -40.20 1.64 -3.12
C THR A 477 -40.58 2.63 -2.01
N GLU A 478 -41.84 2.59 -1.55
CA GLU A 478 -42.29 3.34 -0.38
C GLU A 478 -41.46 2.94 0.85
N LEU A 479 -41.37 1.64 1.14
CA LEU A 479 -40.51 1.07 2.17
C LEU A 479 -39.02 1.44 1.97
N GLY A 480 -38.51 1.44 0.74
CA GLY A 480 -37.15 1.87 0.44
C GLY A 480 -36.87 3.32 0.84
N ASN A 481 -37.87 4.21 0.75
CA ASN A 481 -37.78 5.57 1.28
C ASN A 481 -37.89 5.60 2.82
N GLU A 482 -38.81 4.84 3.41
CA GLU A 482 -38.99 4.75 4.88
C GLU A 482 -37.72 4.28 5.59
N VAL A 483 -37.10 3.21 5.09
CA VAL A 483 -35.82 2.70 5.59
C VAL A 483 -34.71 3.75 5.37
N LEU A 484 -34.63 4.38 4.20
CA LEU A 484 -33.61 5.41 3.92
C LEU A 484 -33.74 6.67 4.80
N ILE A 485 -34.93 7.01 5.31
CA ILE A 485 -35.11 8.07 6.31
C ILE A 485 -34.98 7.56 7.76
N GLY A 486 -35.12 6.26 8.00
CA GLY A 486 -35.08 5.65 9.34
C GLY A 486 -36.43 5.67 10.06
N SER A 487 -37.55 5.59 9.33
CA SER A 487 -38.87 5.29 9.90
C SER A 487 -39.21 3.79 9.88
N ALA A 488 -38.41 2.99 9.18
CA ALA A 488 -38.44 1.53 9.18
C ALA A 488 -37.01 0.97 9.26
N ASP A 489 -36.86 -0.29 9.66
CA ASP A 489 -35.58 -0.98 9.78
C ASP A 489 -35.47 -2.14 8.78
N ARG A 490 -34.40 -2.16 7.98
CA ARG A 490 -34.18 -3.18 6.93
C ARG A 490 -34.11 -4.59 7.50
N ILE A 491 -33.43 -4.78 8.62
CA ILE A 491 -33.24 -6.11 9.21
C ILE A 491 -34.55 -6.61 9.82
N ALA A 492 -35.28 -5.75 10.54
CA ALA A 492 -36.59 -6.12 11.09
C ALA A 492 -37.60 -6.51 10.00
N VAL A 493 -37.58 -5.82 8.85
CA VAL A 493 -38.56 -6.04 7.77
C VAL A 493 -38.14 -7.14 6.78
N GLN A 494 -36.91 -7.12 6.26
CA GLN A 494 -36.43 -8.10 5.25
C GLN A 494 -35.68 -9.30 5.85
N GLY A 495 -35.24 -9.22 7.10
CA GLY A 495 -34.23 -10.11 7.66
C GLY A 495 -32.82 -9.82 7.12
N ILE A 496 -31.88 -10.71 7.41
CA ILE A 496 -30.55 -10.81 6.78
C ILE A 496 -30.08 -12.27 6.77
N ASP A 497 -29.16 -12.59 5.87
CA ASP A 497 -28.31 -13.79 5.90
C ASP A 497 -27.00 -13.43 5.19
N GLU A 498 -26.00 -12.94 5.93
CA GLU A 498 -24.79 -12.36 5.34
C GLU A 498 -23.54 -12.55 6.22
N TRP A 499 -22.39 -12.72 5.55
CA TRP A 499 -21.08 -12.87 6.14
C TRP A 499 -20.25 -11.58 6.04
N PHE A 500 -19.76 -11.14 7.18
CA PHE A 500 -18.88 -9.99 7.35
C PHE A 500 -17.56 -10.49 7.92
N GLY A 501 -16.71 -11.03 7.04
CA GLY A 501 -15.51 -11.74 7.49
C GLY A 501 -15.90 -13.06 8.17
N GLY A 502 -15.46 -13.26 9.41
CA GLY A 502 -15.85 -14.40 10.25
C GLY A 502 -17.22 -14.28 10.93
N LEU A 503 -17.81 -13.07 10.97
CA LEU A 503 -19.14 -12.85 11.55
C LEU A 503 -20.23 -13.24 10.56
N HIS A 504 -21.16 -14.09 10.98
CA HIS A 504 -22.41 -14.37 10.29
C HIS A 504 -23.56 -13.66 11.00
N LEU A 505 -24.33 -12.85 10.26
CA LEU A 505 -25.59 -12.26 10.75
C LEU A 505 -26.75 -12.89 10.00
N GLN A 506 -27.73 -13.42 10.74
CA GLN A 506 -28.88 -14.13 10.19
C GLN A 506 -30.16 -13.82 10.98
N GLY A 507 -31.30 -13.67 10.29
CA GLY A 507 -32.62 -13.45 10.88
C GLY A 507 -33.07 -11.98 10.89
N HIS A 508 -34.15 -11.69 11.63
CA HIS A 508 -34.75 -10.34 11.72
C HIS A 508 -34.26 -9.52 12.93
N GLU A 509 -33.46 -10.12 13.80
CA GLU A 509 -32.79 -9.48 14.94
C GLU A 509 -31.30 -9.84 14.85
N VAL A 510 -30.41 -8.85 15.03
CA VAL A 510 -28.95 -9.04 14.93
C VAL A 510 -28.27 -8.48 16.16
N SER A 511 -27.30 -9.24 16.68
CA SER A 511 -26.57 -8.92 17.92
C SER A 511 -25.56 -7.78 17.77
N TRP A 512 -25.19 -7.42 16.54
CA TRP A 512 -24.20 -6.39 16.24
C TRP A 512 -24.72 -5.43 15.16
N ARG A 513 -24.56 -4.14 15.43
CA ARG A 513 -24.86 -3.03 14.50
C ARG A 513 -23.75 -1.98 14.54
N TRP A 514 -23.74 -1.11 13.54
CA TRP A 514 -22.82 0.03 13.45
C TRP A 514 -23.53 1.35 13.75
N ASP A 515 -22.98 2.17 14.65
CA ASP A 515 -23.43 3.54 14.86
C ASP A 515 -22.47 4.52 14.17
N ASP A 516 -23.00 5.25 13.18
CA ASP A 516 -22.29 6.31 12.45
C ASP A 516 -22.07 7.60 13.27
N LEU A 517 -22.81 7.80 14.37
CA LEU A 517 -22.68 8.96 15.25
C LEU A 517 -21.56 8.77 16.29
N ALA A 518 -21.51 7.61 16.95
CA ALA A 518 -20.36 7.22 17.78
C ALA A 518 -19.13 6.77 16.95
N GLY A 519 -19.35 6.29 15.72
CA GLY A 519 -18.31 5.75 14.86
C GLY A 519 -17.80 4.38 15.32
N GLY A 520 -18.70 3.50 15.77
CA GLY A 520 -18.31 2.23 16.41
C GLY A 520 -19.40 1.16 16.43
N LEU A 521 -19.10 0.02 17.06
CA LEU A 521 -20.00 -1.11 17.21
C LEU A 521 -20.98 -0.93 18.37
N VAL A 522 -22.26 -1.24 18.12
CA VAL A 522 -23.32 -1.33 19.12
C VAL A 522 -23.79 -2.78 19.22
N ARG A 523 -24.01 -3.25 20.45
CA ARG A 523 -24.55 -4.58 20.73
C ARG A 523 -26.03 -4.49 21.10
N HIS A 524 -26.84 -5.37 20.50
CA HIS A 524 -28.25 -5.58 20.85
C HIS A 524 -28.45 -6.95 21.53
#